data_AF-A0A352Z8H3-F1
#
_entry.id   AF-A0A352Z8H3-F1
#
_cell.length_a   1.000
_cell.length_b   1.000
_cell.length_c   1.000
_cell.angle_alpha   90.00
_cell.angle_beta   90.00
_cell.angle_gamma   90.00
#
_symmetry.space_group_name_H-M   'P 1'
#
loop_
_entity.id
_entity.type
_entity.pdbx_description
1 polymer ?
#
loop_
_entity_poly.entity_id
_entity_poly.type
_entity_poly.pdbx_seq_one_letter_code
_entity_poly.pdbx_strand_id
1 'polypeptide(L)'
;MALRDILNSGVKLIMIGGKGGVGKTTCAAAIAFHMAMEGRRVLIISSDPTPSLSDIFERNIGSHEVRIHETCELYGLEISSDIVLIRWKDRFGKE
;
A
#
# COMPACT_ATOMS: atom_id res chain seq x y z
N MET A 1 -18.04 -10.42 -11.81
CA MET A 1 -17.14 -9.26 -11.84
C MET A 1 -15.74 -9.77 -11.58
N ALA A 2 -14.86 -9.65 -12.56
CA ALA A 2 -13.45 -10.00 -12.42
C ALA A 2 -12.67 -8.80 -11.85
N LEU A 3 -11.50 -9.06 -11.28
CA LEU A 3 -10.61 -8.00 -10.81
C LEU A 3 -10.28 -6.99 -11.93
N ARG A 4 -10.06 -7.46 -13.15
CA ARG A 4 -9.80 -6.60 -14.33
C ARG A 4 -10.92 -5.60 -14.59
N ASP A 5 -12.17 -5.97 -14.33
CA ASP A 5 -13.31 -5.07 -14.48
C ASP A 5 -13.22 -3.90 -13.49
N ILE A 6 -12.80 -4.19 -12.25
CA ILE A 6 -12.58 -3.19 -11.20
C ILE A 6 -11.44 -2.25 -11.61
N LEU A 7 -10.31 -2.80 -12.06
CA LEU A 7 -9.14 -2.01 -12.49
C LEU A 7 -9.46 -1.07 -13.66
N ASN A 8 -10.39 -1.43 -14.52
CA ASN A 8 -10.81 -0.64 -15.69
C ASN A 8 -11.95 0.35 -15.43
N SER A 9 -12.57 0.31 -14.25
CA SER A 9 -13.76 1.13 -13.91
C SER A 9 -13.45 2.53 -13.34
N GLY A 10 -12.18 2.97 -13.37
CA GLY A 10 -11.78 4.28 -12.86
C GLY A 10 -11.68 4.37 -11.32
N VAL A 11 -11.75 3.23 -10.63
CA VAL A 11 -11.54 3.13 -9.17
C VAL A 11 -10.18 3.68 -8.77
N LYS A 12 -10.16 4.52 -7.73
CA LYS A 12 -8.94 5.13 -7.18
C LYS A 12 -8.46 4.50 -5.86
N LEU A 13 -9.30 3.70 -5.22
CA LEU A 13 -9.01 3.05 -3.95
C LEU A 13 -9.45 1.59 -4.00
N ILE A 14 -8.50 0.69 -3.77
CA ILE A 14 -8.74 -0.75 -3.64
C ILE A 14 -8.33 -1.13 -2.23
N MET A 15 -9.26 -1.65 -1.44
CA MET A 15 -9.00 -2.13 -0.09
C MET A 15 -9.05 -3.66 -0.06
N ILE A 16 -7.99 -4.30 0.46
CA ILE A 16 -7.92 -5.75 0.59
C ILE A 16 -8.01 -6.12 2.06
N GLY A 17 -9.15 -6.69 2.45
CA GLY A 17 -9.44 -7.14 3.81
C GLY A 17 -9.65 -8.65 3.91
N GLY A 18 -9.56 -9.19 5.12
CA GLY A 18 -9.74 -10.62 5.39
C GLY A 18 -9.03 -11.07 6.67
N LYS A 19 -9.14 -12.37 7.00
CA LYS A 19 -8.50 -12.98 8.18
C LYS A 19 -6.97 -12.94 8.09
N GLY A 20 -6.27 -13.23 9.20
CA GLY A 20 -4.82 -13.43 9.21
C GLY A 20 -4.41 -14.61 8.33
N GLY A 21 -3.26 -14.51 7.64
CA GLY A 21 -2.68 -15.63 6.87
C GLY A 21 -3.33 -15.96 5.51
N VAL A 22 -4.38 -15.24 5.06
CA VAL A 22 -5.07 -15.55 3.79
C VAL A 22 -4.41 -14.94 2.53
N GLY A 23 -3.20 -14.38 2.64
CA GLY A 23 -2.46 -13.81 1.50
C GLY A 23 -2.81 -12.36 1.10
N LYS A 24 -3.42 -11.58 2.00
CA LYS A 24 -3.85 -10.19 1.71
C LYS A 24 -2.73 -9.31 1.17
N THR A 25 -1.60 -9.25 1.88
CA THR A 25 -0.45 -8.42 1.50
C THR A 25 0.13 -8.84 0.16
N THR A 26 0.27 -10.15 -0.06
CA THR A 26 0.76 -10.70 -1.32
C THR A 26 -0.16 -10.34 -2.49
N CYS A 27 -1.47 -10.49 -2.32
CA CYS A 27 -2.44 -10.09 -3.34
C CYS A 27 -2.42 -8.57 -3.58
N ALA A 28 -2.33 -7.75 -2.52
CA ALA A 28 -2.24 -6.30 -2.65
C ALA A 28 -0.98 -5.88 -3.43
N ALA A 29 0.17 -6.47 -3.11
CA ALA A 29 1.44 -6.22 -3.79
C ALA A 29 1.37 -6.62 -5.28
N ALA A 30 0.83 -7.80 -5.59
CA ALA A 30 0.67 -8.26 -6.97
C ALA A 30 -0.25 -7.34 -7.79
N ILE A 31 -1.36 -6.90 -7.20
CA ILE A 31 -2.30 -5.99 -7.85
C ILE A 31 -1.66 -4.62 -8.08
N ALA A 32 -1.00 -4.06 -7.07
CA ALA A 32 -0.33 -2.77 -7.16
C ALA A 32 0.77 -2.77 -8.22
N PHE A 33 1.60 -3.83 -8.23
CA PHE A 33 2.65 -4.01 -9.22
C PHE A 33 2.10 -4.13 -10.64
N HIS A 34 1.04 -4.93 -10.83
CA HIS A 34 0.39 -5.07 -12.13
C HIS A 34 -0.16 -3.73 -12.65
N MET A 35 -0.88 -2.98 -11.81
CA MET A 35 -1.40 -1.66 -12.17
C MET A 35 -0.27 -0.68 -12.53
N ALA A 36 0.84 -0.71 -11.79
CA ALA A 36 2.00 0.13 -12.08
C ALA A 36 2.68 -0.24 -13.40
N MET A 37 2.75 -1.53 -13.73
CA MET A 37 3.25 -2.02 -15.02
C MET A 37 2.37 -1.61 -16.21
N GLU A 38 1.07 -1.39 -15.98
CA GLU A 38 0.16 -0.81 -16.97
C GLU A 38 0.30 0.72 -17.13
N GLY A 39 1.31 1.32 -16.49
CA GLY A 39 1.61 2.76 -16.59
C GLY A 39 0.81 3.65 -15.63
N ARG A 40 0.10 3.06 -14.66
CA ARG A 40 -0.59 3.83 -13.62
C ARG A 40 0.39 4.25 -12.52
N ARG A 41 0.17 5.41 -11.93
CA ARG A 41 0.82 5.79 -10.66
C ARG A 41 0.08 5.16 -9.50
N VAL A 42 0.77 4.31 -8.72
CA VAL A 42 0.16 3.48 -7.67
C VAL A 42 0.90 3.66 -6.36
N LEU A 43 0.15 3.83 -5.28
CA LEU A 43 0.63 3.81 -3.90
C LEU A 43 0.06 2.59 -3.19
N ILE A 44 0.90 1.64 -2.79
CA ILE A 44 0.50 0.54 -1.90
C ILE A 44 0.72 0.94 -0.44
N ILE A 45 -0.31 0.76 0.38
CA ILE A 45 -0.27 1.09 1.80
C ILE A 45 -0.52 -0.18 2.60
N SER A 46 0.37 -0.50 3.55
CA SER A 46 0.10 -1.49 4.58
C SER A 46 -0.13 -0.81 5.91
N SER A 47 -1.21 -1.19 6.59
CA SER A 47 -1.50 -0.84 7.97
C SER A 47 -1.43 -2.06 8.90
N ASP A 48 -0.84 -3.16 8.44
CA ASP A 48 -0.67 -4.37 9.23
C ASP A 48 0.38 -4.12 10.34
N PRO A 49 0.13 -4.56 11.59
CA PRO A 49 1.13 -4.48 12.66
C PRO A 49 2.45 -5.17 12.32
N THR A 50 2.43 -6.14 11.40
CA THR A 50 3.64 -6.82 10.94
C THR A 50 4.06 -6.26 9.58
N PRO A 51 5.18 -5.50 9.52
CA PRO A 51 5.82 -5.09 8.27
C PRO A 51 5.97 -6.28 7.33
N SER A 52 5.58 -6.10 6.07
CA SER A 52 5.64 -7.18 5.08
C SER A 52 5.81 -6.69 3.66
N LEU A 53 5.58 -5.40 3.38
CA LEU A 53 5.89 -4.83 2.07
C LEU A 53 7.40 -4.76 1.85
N SER A 54 8.15 -4.42 2.91
CA SER A 54 9.61 -4.34 2.82
C SER A 54 10.23 -5.65 2.38
N ASP A 55 9.73 -6.77 2.93
CA ASP A 55 10.19 -8.11 2.57
C ASP A 55 9.74 -8.52 1.16
N ILE A 56 8.48 -8.27 0.80
CA ILE A 56 7.93 -8.62 -0.52
C ILE A 56 8.68 -7.92 -1.65
N PHE A 57 9.04 -6.65 -1.45
CA PHE A 57 9.66 -5.83 -2.48
C PHE A 57 11.18 -5.70 -2.33
N GLU A 58 11.77 -6.31 -1.31
CA GLU A 58 13.20 -6.20 -1.00
C GLU A 58 13.69 -4.74 -0.95
N ARG A 59 12.87 -3.86 -0.36
CA ARG A 59 13.12 -2.42 -0.23
C ARG A 59 12.77 -1.96 1.17
N ASN A 60 13.49 -0.98 1.69
CA ASN A 60 13.14 -0.37 2.98
C ASN A 60 11.93 0.55 2.81
N ILE A 61 10.76 0.07 3.23
CA ILE A 61 9.49 0.81 3.19
C ILE A 61 9.10 1.14 4.62
N GLY A 62 9.00 2.42 4.93
CA GLY A 62 8.66 2.90 6.26
C GLY A 62 7.45 3.83 6.24
N SER A 63 7.39 4.73 7.22
CA SER A 63 6.29 5.67 7.40
C SER A 63 6.18 6.77 6.35
N HIS A 64 7.08 6.81 5.37
CA HIS A 64 7.08 7.80 4.30
C HIS A 64 6.93 7.11 2.95
N GLU A 65 6.28 7.79 2.00
CA GLU A 65 6.16 7.31 0.62
C GLU A 65 7.56 7.12 0.03
N VAL A 66 7.86 5.90 -0.42
CA VAL A 66 9.10 5.57 -1.12
C VAL A 66 8.78 4.94 -2.45
N ARG A 67 9.59 5.24 -3.47
CA ARG A 67 9.51 4.54 -4.75
C ARG A 67 10.06 3.13 -4.58
N ILE A 68 9.26 2.13 -4.92
CA ILE A 68 9.60 0.71 -4.73
C ILE A 68 10.28 0.11 -5.95
N HIS A 69 9.92 0.58 -7.15
CA HIS A 69 10.39 -0.01 -8.40
C HIS A 69 11.02 1.03 -9.33
N GLU A 70 12.04 0.62 -10.08
CA GLU A 70 12.88 1.53 -10.88
C GLU A 70 12.22 1.92 -12.21
N THR A 71 11.44 1.02 -12.81
CA THR A 71 10.91 1.21 -14.18
C THR A 71 9.41 1.54 -14.23
N CYS A 72 8.72 1.55 -13.08
CA CYS A 72 7.31 1.94 -13.02
C CYS A 72 7.03 2.87 -11.85
N GLU A 73 5.84 3.48 -11.88
CA GLU A 73 5.37 4.43 -10.88
C GLU A 73 4.70 3.69 -9.71
N LEU A 74 5.44 2.76 -9.09
CA LEU A 74 5.03 2.05 -7.88
C LEU A 74 5.71 2.64 -6.65
N TYR A 75 4.90 3.08 -5.71
CA TYR A 75 5.30 3.66 -4.43
C TYR A 75 4.70 2.84 -3.30
N GLY A 76 5.31 2.86 -2.12
CA GLY A 76 4.68 2.29 -0.94
C GLY A 76 4.98 3.00 0.37
N LEU A 77 4.17 2.64 1.34
CA LEU A 77 4.07 3.24 2.65
C LEU A 77 3.63 2.17 3.66
N GLU A 78 4.35 2.04 4.76
CA GLU A 78 3.92 1.25 5.91
C GLU A 78 3.57 2.19 7.06
N ILE A 79 2.33 2.11 7.54
CA ILE A 79 1.83 3.04 8.55
C ILE A 79 1.20 2.30 9.73
N SER A 80 1.67 2.57 10.94
CA SER A 80 1.08 2.06 12.17
C SER A 80 0.12 3.07 12.79
N SER A 81 -0.76 2.60 13.69
CA SER A 81 -1.64 3.47 14.48
C SER A 81 -0.85 4.50 15.29
N ASP A 82 0.31 4.13 15.82
CA ASP A 82 1.16 5.04 16.61
C ASP A 82 1.66 6.20 15.75
N ILE A 83 2.12 5.89 14.53
CA ILE A 83 2.56 6.91 13.57
C ILE A 83 1.40 7.83 13.19
N VAL A 84 0.20 7.27 12.96
CA VAL A 84 -1.00 8.08 12.66
C VAL A 84 -1.31 9.05 13.80
N LEU A 85 -1.27 8.57 15.04
CA LEU A 85 -1.55 9.39 16.23
C LEU A 85 -0.51 10.49 16.43
N ILE A 86 0.77 10.20 16.20
CA ILE A 86 1.85 11.21 16.26
C ILE A 86 1.58 12.29 15.21
N ARG A 87 1.34 11.90 13.95
CA ARG A 87 1.05 12.84 12.86
C ARG A 87 -0.20 13.69 13.10
N TRP A 88 -1.22 13.10 13.72
CA TRP A 88 -2.43 13.82 14.10
C TRP A 88 -2.13 14.91 15.12
N LYS A 89 -1.39 14.57 16.19
CA LYS A 89 -1.00 15.52 17.24
C LYS A 89 -0.10 16.64 16.71
N ASP A 90 0.85 16.31 15.83
CA ASP A 90 1.73 17.31 15.22
C ASP A 90 0.95 18.30 14.35
N ARG A 91 -0.10 17.83 13.67
CA ARG A 91 -0.89 18.65 12.75
C ARG A 91 -1.99 19.44 13.45
N PHE A 92 -2.64 18.87 14.45
CA PHE A 92 -3.88 19.40 15.03
C PHE A 92 -3.78 19.76 16.51
N GLY A 93 -2.65 19.45 17.17
CA GLY A 93 -2.45 19.66 18.60
C GLY A 93 -2.86 18.45 19.46
N LYS A 94 -2.65 18.55 20.77
CA LYS A 94 -3.17 17.58 21.74
C LYS A 94 -4.64 17.92 21.99
N GLU A 95 -5.50 16.90 21.98
CA GLU A 95 -6.82 16.97 22.63
C GLU A 95 -6.65 17.18 24.14
#